data_AF-A0A932R084-F1
#
_entry.id   AF-A0A932R084-F1
#
_cell.length_a   1.000
_cell.length_b   1.000
_cell.length_c   1.000
_cell.angle_alpha   90.00
_cell.angle_beta   90.00
_cell.angle_gamma   90.00
#
_symmetry.space_group_name_H-M   'P 1'
#
loop_
_entity.id
_entity.type
_entity.pdbx_description
1 polymer ?
#
loop_
_entity_poly.entity_id
_entity_poly.type
_entity_poly.pdbx_seq_one_letter_code
_entity_poly.pdbx_strand_id
1 'polypeptide(L)'
;MTVAGTLLITLFILSYFQGLHSMSGRHSQMMEVKRCLENLISTDDPCLEKVYPDREKAFERAGLLKKLGWAGFKPPVMLSSMRTQQPTPDVGWLDNVYLKESEGNVEVNGWAHHPNGNHNASEVLLVSNGQVLSRTNTGLDRPDVANVFSNTAFLKSGWSAKFKSSDLKSGENVITAYLLIDEQTMIKLNGKGTIYIKDGLPPYSRLLLK
;
A
#
# COMPACT_ATOMS: atom_id res chain seq x y z
N MET A 1 0.09 58.60 -14.56
CA MET A 1 -0.31 57.82 -13.36
C MET A 1 -0.98 56.47 -13.67
N THR A 2 -1.32 56.16 -14.93
CA THR A 2 -2.04 54.92 -15.30
C THR A 2 -1.13 53.69 -15.49
N VAL A 3 0.11 53.88 -15.96
CA VAL A 3 1.05 52.77 -16.28
C VAL A 3 1.58 52.08 -15.01
N ALA A 4 1.81 52.82 -13.92
CA ALA A 4 2.28 52.25 -12.66
C ALA A 4 1.19 51.40 -11.97
N GLY A 5 -0.08 51.82 -12.07
CA GLY A 5 -1.21 51.08 -11.51
C GLY A 5 -1.48 49.76 -12.25
N THR A 6 -1.38 49.75 -13.58
CA THR A 6 -1.54 48.51 -14.37
C THR A 6 -0.41 47.53 -14.12
N LEU A 7 0.83 47.99 -13.95
CA LEU A 7 1.98 47.14 -13.63
C LEU A 7 1.85 46.48 -12.24
N LEU A 8 1.35 47.22 -11.26
CA LEU A 8 1.09 46.70 -9.92
C LEU A 8 -0.02 45.65 -9.92
N ILE A 9 -1.11 45.90 -10.65
CA ILE A 9 -2.22 44.94 -10.76
C ILE A 9 -1.76 43.65 -11.46
N THR A 10 -0.99 43.73 -12.54
CA THR A 10 -0.51 42.53 -13.24
C THR A 10 0.46 41.71 -12.39
N LEU A 11 1.36 42.37 -11.65
CA LEU A 11 2.25 41.69 -10.69
C LEU A 11 1.47 41.00 -9.57
N PHE A 12 0.41 41.63 -9.05
CA PHE A 12 -0.43 41.06 -8.01
C PHE A 12 -1.22 39.84 -8.50
N ILE A 13 -1.73 39.89 -9.73
CA ILE A 13 -2.43 38.76 -10.35
C ILE A 13 -1.45 37.59 -10.59
N LEU A 14 -0.25 37.87 -11.10
CA LEU A 14 0.77 36.84 -11.34
C LEU A 14 1.22 36.17 -10.03
N SER A 15 1.48 36.94 -8.98
CA SER A 15 1.87 36.39 -7.68
C SER A 15 0.74 35.58 -7.03
N TYR A 16 -0.51 36.01 -7.19
CA TYR A 16 -1.69 35.26 -6.74
C TYR A 16 -1.83 33.90 -7.44
N PHE A 17 -1.70 33.85 -8.77
CA PHE A 17 -1.78 32.59 -9.52
C PHE A 17 -0.59 31.66 -9.22
N GLN A 18 0.63 32.21 -9.07
CA GLN A 18 1.78 31.43 -8.63
C GLN A 18 1.58 30.86 -7.22
N GLY A 19 0.97 31.63 -6.31
CA GLY A 19 0.60 31.19 -4.97
C GLY A 19 -0.41 30.04 -5.00
N LEU A 20 -1.49 30.17 -5.78
CA LEU A 20 -2.50 29.11 -5.93
C LEU A 20 -1.91 27.81 -6.52
N HIS A 21 -1.03 27.93 -7.53
CA HIS A 21 -0.36 26.77 -8.11
C HIS A 21 0.60 26.08 -7.14
N SER A 22 1.35 26.86 -6.36
CA SER A 22 2.22 26.33 -5.30
C SER A 22 1.41 25.65 -4.19
N MET A 23 0.28 26.23 -3.78
CA MET A 23 -0.63 25.63 -2.80
C MET A 23 -1.25 24.32 -3.29
N SER A 24 -1.71 24.25 -4.54
CA SER A 24 -2.29 23.02 -5.08
C SER A 24 -1.24 21.91 -5.20
N GLY A 25 -0.02 22.26 -5.65
CA GLY A 25 1.12 21.34 -5.66
C GLY A 25 1.46 20.81 -4.27
N ARG A 26 1.54 21.68 -3.27
CA ARG A 26 1.84 21.31 -1.89
C ARG A 26 0.71 20.50 -1.24
N HIS A 27 -0.55 20.84 -1.52
CA HIS A 27 -1.70 20.07 -1.05
C HIS A 27 -1.68 18.64 -1.62
N SER A 28 -1.44 18.50 -2.92
CA SER A 28 -1.30 17.19 -3.58
C SER A 28 -0.19 16.35 -2.92
N GLN A 29 0.98 16.95 -2.68
CA GLN A 29 2.07 16.29 -1.96
C GLN A 29 1.65 15.87 -0.55
N MET A 30 1.01 16.74 0.24
CA MET A 30 0.57 16.39 1.59
C MET A 30 -0.49 15.27 1.61
N MET A 31 -1.36 15.19 0.60
CA MET A 31 -2.31 14.10 0.47
C MET A 31 -1.62 12.77 0.12
N GLU A 32 -0.58 12.79 -0.71
CA GLU A 32 0.27 11.61 -0.96
C GLU A 32 0.97 11.15 0.32
N VAL A 33 1.60 12.07 1.05
CA VAL A 33 2.25 11.80 2.35
C VAL A 33 1.26 11.23 3.36
N LYS A 34 0.08 11.85 3.51
CA LYS A 34 -0.98 11.40 4.40
C LYS A 34 -1.40 9.96 4.09
N ARG A 35 -1.64 9.66 2.80
CA ARG A 35 -2.01 8.30 2.36
C ARG A 35 -0.96 7.25 2.74
N CYS A 36 0.32 7.61 2.63
CA CYS A 36 1.42 6.71 2.97
C CYS A 36 1.56 6.53 4.48
N LEU A 37 1.39 7.61 5.23
CA LEU A 37 1.40 7.57 6.69
C LEU A 37 0.22 6.78 7.26
N GLU A 38 -0.97 6.90 6.66
CA GLU A 38 -2.15 6.15 7.06
C GLU A 38 -1.99 4.63 6.84
N ASN A 39 -1.14 4.21 5.90
CA ASN A 39 -0.91 2.80 5.54
C ASN A 39 0.52 2.34 5.87
N LEU A 40 1.06 2.77 7.02
CA LEU A 40 2.46 2.60 7.47
C LEU A 40 2.97 1.15 7.66
N ILE A 41 2.34 0.12 7.06
CA ILE A 41 2.61 -1.30 7.36
C ILE A 41 3.38 -2.03 6.27
N SER A 42 3.63 -1.43 5.11
CA SER A 42 4.58 -2.04 4.19
C SER A 42 5.98 -1.88 4.77
N THR A 43 6.64 -2.99 5.11
CA THR A 43 8.08 -3.02 4.95
C THR A 43 8.34 -2.64 3.49
N ASP A 44 9.01 -1.50 3.31
CA ASP A 44 9.43 -0.95 2.02
C ASP A 44 8.34 -0.43 1.06
N ASP A 45 7.49 0.50 1.51
CA ASP A 45 6.85 1.44 0.56
C ASP A 45 7.88 2.54 0.20
N PRO A 46 8.31 2.70 -1.08
CA PRO A 46 9.13 3.84 -1.54
C PRO A 46 8.55 5.20 -1.15
N CYS A 47 7.29 5.25 -0.75
CA CYS A 47 6.67 6.45 -0.23
C CYS A 47 7.27 6.97 1.08
N LEU A 48 7.69 6.10 2.01
CA LEU A 48 8.25 6.55 3.30
C LEU A 48 9.63 7.20 3.13
N GLU A 49 10.45 6.71 2.21
CA GLU A 49 11.77 7.30 1.90
C GLU A 49 11.66 8.76 1.42
N LYS A 50 10.54 9.13 0.77
CA LYS A 50 10.25 10.52 0.36
C LYS A 50 9.83 11.42 1.52
N VAL A 51 9.32 10.85 2.61
CA VAL A 51 8.75 11.58 3.75
C VAL A 51 9.74 11.68 4.90
N TYR A 52 10.47 10.61 5.18
CA TYR A 52 11.43 10.56 6.26
C TYR A 52 12.56 9.57 5.94
N PRO A 53 13.83 10.00 5.93
CA PRO A 53 14.95 9.18 5.47
C PRO A 53 15.31 8.02 6.41
N ASP A 54 14.84 8.03 7.66
CA ASP A 54 15.19 7.04 8.69
C ASP A 54 13.94 6.25 9.15
N ARG A 55 13.82 5.04 8.59
CA ARG A 55 12.67 4.14 8.76
C ARG A 55 12.36 3.79 10.20
N GLU A 56 13.35 3.35 10.97
CA GLU A 56 13.12 2.86 12.34
C GLU A 56 12.54 3.97 13.22
N LYS A 57 13.05 5.19 13.05
CA LYS A 57 12.52 6.38 13.71
C LYS A 57 11.10 6.73 13.27
N ALA A 58 10.74 6.51 12.00
CA ALA A 58 9.37 6.74 11.54
C ALA A 58 8.37 5.80 12.24
N PHE A 59 8.71 4.52 12.36
CA PHE A 59 7.89 3.54 13.09
C PHE A 59 7.83 3.82 14.60
N GLU A 60 8.97 4.15 15.22
CA GLU A 60 9.04 4.54 16.63
C GLU A 60 8.11 5.74 16.92
N ARG A 61 8.21 6.79 16.09
CA ARG A 61 7.39 8.00 16.21
C ARG A 61 5.91 7.72 15.95
N ALA A 62 5.56 6.90 14.95
CA ALA A 62 4.17 6.50 14.73
C ALA A 62 3.59 5.76 15.95
N GLY A 63 4.39 4.89 16.59
CA GLY A 63 4.03 4.23 17.85
C GLY A 63 3.81 5.22 19.01
N LEU A 64 4.66 6.23 19.13
CA LEU A 64 4.52 7.30 20.13
C LEU A 64 3.25 8.14 19.89
N LEU A 65 3.00 8.53 18.64
CA LEU A 65 1.82 9.32 18.27
C LEU A 65 0.52 8.59 18.61
N LYS A 66 0.47 7.27 18.39
CA LYS A 66 -0.67 6.44 18.84
C LYS A 66 -0.86 6.48 20.35
N LYS A 67 0.22 6.34 21.14
CA LYS A 67 0.15 6.41 22.62
C LYS A 67 -0.36 7.77 23.11
N LEU A 68 -0.07 8.83 22.36
CA LEU A 68 -0.52 10.19 22.64
C LEU A 68 -1.95 10.48 22.15
N GLY A 69 -2.65 9.49 21.60
CA GLY A 69 -4.01 9.66 21.07
C GLY A 69 -4.07 10.47 19.77
N TRP A 70 -2.93 10.73 19.13
CA TRP A 70 -2.87 11.38 17.81
C TRP A 70 -3.09 10.31 16.74
N ALA A 71 -4.35 9.93 16.59
CA ALA A 71 -4.79 8.87 15.71
C ALA A 71 -4.86 9.36 14.26
N GLY A 72 -4.05 8.75 13.40
CA GLY A 72 -4.09 8.90 11.95
C GLY A 72 -3.24 7.86 11.21
N PHE A 73 -2.63 6.92 11.94
CA PHE A 73 -1.75 5.90 11.39
C PHE A 73 -2.38 4.54 11.69
N LYS A 74 -2.59 3.70 10.67
CA LYS A 74 -2.97 2.32 10.94
C LYS A 74 -1.76 1.59 11.52
N PRO A 75 -1.83 1.06 12.76
CA PRO A 75 -0.68 0.48 13.45
C PRO A 75 -0.23 -0.81 12.76
N PRO A 76 1.07 -1.15 12.79
CA PRO A 76 1.60 -2.43 12.29
C PRO A 76 0.74 -3.61 12.72
N VAL A 77 0.42 -4.51 11.78
CA VAL A 77 -0.34 -5.72 12.09
C VAL A 77 0.60 -6.71 12.74
N MET A 78 0.34 -7.01 14.01
CA MET A 78 1.00 -8.09 14.71
C MET A 78 0.25 -9.39 14.41
N LEU A 79 0.77 -10.19 13.47
CA LEU A 79 0.13 -11.44 13.05
C LEU A 79 -0.08 -12.42 14.21
N SER A 80 0.80 -12.41 15.21
CA SER A 80 0.71 -13.25 16.41
C SER A 80 -0.49 -12.95 17.31
N SER A 81 -1.04 -11.73 17.25
CA SER A 81 -2.23 -11.35 18.02
C SER A 81 -3.54 -11.51 17.25
N MET A 82 -3.47 -11.90 15.97
CA MET A 82 -4.64 -12.04 15.11
C MET A 82 -5.24 -13.43 15.20
N ARG A 83 -6.57 -13.51 15.24
CA ARG A 83 -7.33 -14.73 14.99
C ARG A 83 -7.49 -14.91 13.48
N THR A 84 -6.86 -15.95 12.96
CA THR A 84 -6.96 -16.32 11.55
C THR A 84 -8.09 -17.31 11.32
N GLN A 85 -9.04 -16.93 10.47
CA GLN A 85 -10.08 -17.82 9.97
C GLN A 85 -9.64 -18.51 8.67
N GLN A 86 -10.19 -19.68 8.42
CA GLN A 86 -9.92 -20.46 7.20
C GLN A 86 -10.52 -19.80 5.96
N PRO A 87 -9.94 -20.04 4.77
CA PRO A 87 -10.46 -19.47 3.54
C PRO A 87 -11.83 -20.06 3.21
N THR A 88 -12.75 -19.19 2.80
CA THR A 88 -14.04 -19.56 2.21
C THR A 88 -14.08 -19.12 0.75
N PRO A 89 -14.76 -19.85 -0.16
CA PRO A 89 -14.71 -19.55 -1.60
C PRO A 89 -15.25 -18.16 -1.99
N ASP A 90 -16.11 -17.58 -1.16
CA ASP A 90 -16.83 -16.33 -1.40
C ASP A 90 -16.13 -15.07 -0.86
N VAL A 91 -15.03 -15.22 -0.11
CA VAL A 91 -14.34 -14.09 0.52
C VAL A 91 -13.22 -13.51 -0.33
N GLY A 92 -12.53 -14.33 -1.12
CA GLY A 92 -11.47 -13.82 -1.99
C GLY A 92 -10.45 -14.83 -2.44
N TRP A 93 -9.64 -14.40 -3.40
CA TRP A 93 -8.60 -15.21 -4.03
C TRP A 93 -7.36 -14.36 -4.32
N LEU A 94 -6.18 -14.94 -4.07
CA LEU A 94 -4.91 -14.47 -4.61
C LEU A 94 -4.76 -15.08 -6.01
N ASP A 95 -4.89 -14.25 -7.02
CA ASP A 95 -4.90 -14.71 -8.41
C ASP A 95 -3.48 -14.94 -8.91
N ASN A 96 -2.60 -13.95 -8.70
CA ASN A 96 -1.26 -14.00 -9.26
C ASN A 96 -0.19 -13.36 -8.37
N VAL A 97 1.03 -13.87 -8.50
CA VAL A 97 2.26 -13.32 -7.92
C VAL A 97 3.35 -13.36 -8.98
N TYR A 98 4.00 -12.22 -9.24
CA TYR A 98 5.03 -12.09 -10.26
C TYR A 98 6.26 -11.38 -9.70
N LEU A 99 7.45 -11.94 -9.94
CA LEU A 99 8.71 -11.25 -9.71
C LEU A 99 9.06 -10.38 -10.93
N LYS A 100 9.26 -9.09 -10.72
CA LYS A 100 9.78 -8.14 -11.71
C LYS A 100 11.26 -7.89 -11.41
N GLU A 101 12.12 -8.82 -11.82
CA GLU A 101 13.56 -8.80 -11.50
C GLU A 101 14.24 -7.47 -11.88
N SER A 102 13.95 -6.94 -13.06
CA SER A 102 14.51 -5.67 -13.55
C SER A 102 14.12 -4.45 -12.70
N GLU A 103 13.04 -4.55 -11.95
CA GLU A 103 12.54 -3.49 -11.07
C GLU A 103 12.83 -3.75 -9.59
N GLY A 104 13.35 -4.93 -9.24
CA GLY A 104 13.59 -5.33 -7.85
C GLY A 104 12.31 -5.46 -7.02
N ASN A 105 11.16 -5.74 -7.65
CA ASN A 105 9.86 -5.77 -6.99
C ASN A 105 9.07 -7.05 -7.29
N VAL A 106 8.15 -7.39 -6.39
CA VAL A 106 7.13 -8.41 -6.59
C VAL A 106 5.77 -7.73 -6.70
N GLU A 107 4.99 -8.12 -7.70
CA GLU A 107 3.63 -7.64 -7.94
C GLU A 107 2.64 -8.77 -7.69
N VAL A 108 1.59 -8.47 -6.94
CA VAL A 108 0.58 -9.45 -6.52
C VAL A 108 -0.80 -8.84 -6.71
N ASN A 109 -1.73 -9.64 -7.20
CA ASN A 109 -3.11 -9.21 -7.38
C ASN A 109 -4.10 -10.32 -7.05
N GLY A 110 -5.35 -9.90 -6.87
CA GLY A 110 -6.46 -10.78 -6.59
C GLY A 110 -7.76 -10.02 -6.43
N TRP A 111 -8.71 -10.67 -5.77
CA TRP A 111 -9.96 -10.04 -5.34
C TRP A 111 -10.30 -10.44 -3.92
N ALA A 112 -11.05 -9.59 -3.24
CA ALA A 112 -11.59 -9.88 -1.92
C ALA A 112 -12.90 -9.12 -1.69
N HIS A 113 -13.81 -9.72 -0.95
CA HIS A 113 -15.09 -9.15 -0.58
C HIS A 113 -15.35 -9.40 0.91
N HIS A 114 -15.84 -8.38 1.60
CA HIS A 114 -16.15 -8.48 3.01
C HIS A 114 -17.37 -9.39 3.22
N PRO A 115 -17.31 -10.44 4.08
CA PRO A 115 -18.41 -11.40 4.25
C PRO A 115 -19.77 -10.76 4.56
N ASN A 116 -19.76 -9.67 5.32
CA ASN A 116 -20.98 -8.94 5.72
C ASN A 116 -21.57 -8.05 4.61
N GLY A 117 -21.08 -8.13 3.37
CA GLY A 117 -21.60 -7.35 2.25
C GLY A 117 -21.27 -5.85 2.28
N ASN A 118 -20.29 -5.43 3.09
CA ASN A 118 -19.91 -4.03 3.16
C ASN A 118 -19.22 -3.62 1.84
N HIS A 119 -19.74 -2.57 1.19
CA HIS A 119 -19.21 -2.03 -0.07
C HIS A 119 -17.97 -1.16 0.10
N ASN A 120 -17.55 -0.90 1.34
CA ASN A 120 -16.31 -0.17 1.59
C ASN A 120 -15.10 -0.99 1.16
N ALA A 121 -14.04 -0.26 0.76
CA ALA A 121 -12.75 -0.85 0.46
C ALA A 121 -12.31 -1.75 1.62
N SER A 122 -12.12 -3.03 1.31
CA SER A 122 -11.68 -4.04 2.26
C SER A 122 -10.16 -4.08 2.26
N GLU A 123 -9.57 -4.29 3.41
CA GLU A 123 -8.12 -4.24 3.55
C GLU A 123 -7.53 -5.64 3.40
N VAL A 124 -6.47 -5.76 2.59
CA VAL A 124 -5.80 -7.03 2.29
C VAL A 124 -4.34 -6.95 2.74
N LEU A 125 -3.89 -7.97 3.46
CA LEU A 125 -2.52 -8.14 3.90
C LEU A 125 -1.84 -9.25 3.08
N LEU A 126 -0.62 -8.98 2.61
CA LEU A 126 0.24 -9.99 2.02
C LEU A 126 1.25 -10.46 3.05
N VAL A 127 1.40 -11.78 3.18
CA VAL A 127 2.21 -12.40 4.22
C VAL A 127 3.07 -13.51 3.62
N SER A 128 4.34 -13.53 3.99
CA SER A 128 5.27 -14.63 3.76
C SER A 128 6.08 -14.88 5.02
N ASN A 129 6.35 -16.15 5.34
CA ASN A 129 7.22 -16.53 6.46
C ASN A 129 6.87 -15.87 7.81
N GLY A 130 5.58 -15.63 8.07
CA GLY A 130 5.11 -14.99 9.30
C GLY A 130 5.32 -13.48 9.38
N GLN A 131 5.71 -12.83 8.27
CA GLN A 131 5.90 -11.39 8.15
C GLN A 131 4.89 -10.79 7.17
N VAL A 132 4.31 -9.64 7.54
CA VAL A 132 3.51 -8.82 6.61
C VAL A 132 4.46 -8.12 5.65
N LEU A 133 4.31 -8.42 4.35
CA LEU A 133 5.08 -7.84 3.26
C LEU A 133 4.45 -6.55 2.75
N SER A 134 3.12 -6.51 2.68
CA SER A 134 2.38 -5.37 2.13
C SER A 134 0.96 -5.32 2.67
N ARG A 135 0.36 -4.14 2.61
CA ARG A 135 -1.04 -3.85 2.92
C ARG A 135 -1.64 -3.07 1.76
N THR A 136 -2.78 -3.50 1.27
CA THR A 136 -3.52 -2.83 0.18
C THR A 136 -5.01 -2.79 0.49
N ASN A 137 -5.76 -2.06 -0.33
CA ASN A 137 -7.22 -2.01 -0.25
C ASN A 137 -7.82 -2.56 -1.55
N THR A 138 -9.03 -3.09 -1.45
CA THR A 138 -9.87 -3.35 -2.62
C THR A 138 -10.36 -2.04 -3.25
N GLY A 139 -10.84 -2.13 -4.49
CA GLY A 139 -11.37 -0.99 -5.24
C GLY A 139 -11.12 -1.07 -6.74
N LEU A 140 -10.35 -2.05 -7.20
CA LEU A 140 -10.11 -2.30 -8.63
C LEU A 140 -11.28 -3.07 -9.24
N ASP A 141 -11.51 -2.85 -10.53
CA ASP A 141 -12.61 -3.46 -11.26
C ASP A 141 -12.44 -4.97 -11.46
N ARG A 142 -13.48 -5.73 -11.12
CA ARG A 142 -13.61 -7.18 -11.29
C ARG A 142 -15.01 -7.57 -11.78
N PRO A 143 -15.40 -7.17 -13.01
CA PRO A 143 -16.69 -7.56 -13.58
C PRO A 143 -16.80 -9.08 -13.78
N ASP A 144 -15.67 -9.77 -14.01
CA ASP A 144 -15.60 -11.22 -14.07
C ASP A 144 -16.06 -11.87 -12.76
N VAL A 145 -15.58 -11.38 -11.62
CA VAL A 145 -15.97 -11.90 -10.30
C VAL A 145 -17.43 -11.58 -9.99
N ALA A 146 -17.86 -10.35 -10.25
CA ALA A 146 -19.25 -9.93 -10.07
C ALA A 146 -20.23 -10.79 -10.89
N ASN A 147 -19.84 -11.19 -12.10
CA ASN A 147 -20.64 -12.07 -12.94
C ASN A 147 -20.70 -13.51 -12.38
N VAL A 148 -19.56 -14.07 -11.95
CA VAL A 148 -19.51 -15.43 -11.36
C VAL A 148 -20.40 -15.55 -10.13
N PHE A 149 -20.38 -14.53 -9.26
CA PHE A 149 -21.24 -14.50 -8.06
C PHE A 149 -22.62 -13.89 -8.30
N SER A 150 -22.91 -13.41 -9.52
CA SER A 150 -24.14 -12.67 -9.85
C SER A 150 -24.45 -11.55 -8.84
N ASN A 151 -23.42 -10.84 -8.39
CA ASN A 151 -23.52 -9.85 -7.32
C ASN A 151 -22.64 -8.62 -7.63
N THR A 152 -23.30 -7.47 -7.81
CA THR A 152 -22.64 -6.20 -8.15
C THR A 152 -21.74 -5.66 -7.03
N ALA A 153 -21.91 -6.13 -5.79
CA ALA A 153 -21.03 -5.79 -4.67
C ALA A 153 -19.56 -6.20 -4.94
N PHE A 154 -19.33 -7.17 -5.81
CA PHE A 154 -18.00 -7.65 -6.18
C PHE A 154 -17.35 -6.85 -7.31
N LEU A 155 -18.04 -5.87 -7.92
CA LEU A 155 -17.49 -5.09 -9.03
C LEU A 155 -16.18 -4.39 -8.67
N LYS A 156 -16.05 -3.93 -7.43
CA LYS A 156 -14.86 -3.23 -6.90
C LYS A 156 -14.06 -4.10 -5.92
N SER A 157 -14.16 -5.42 -6.05
CA SER A 157 -13.47 -6.38 -5.17
C SER A 157 -11.98 -6.55 -5.48
N GLY A 158 -11.52 -6.07 -6.64
CA GLY A 158 -10.14 -6.25 -7.07
C GLY A 158 -9.15 -5.48 -6.19
N TRP A 159 -7.97 -6.05 -6.01
CA TRP A 159 -6.85 -5.42 -5.33
C TRP A 159 -5.53 -5.75 -6.02
N SER A 160 -4.55 -4.89 -5.84
CA SER A 160 -3.17 -5.07 -6.31
C SER A 160 -2.21 -4.50 -5.28
N ALA A 161 -1.03 -5.10 -5.18
CA ALA A 161 0.02 -4.68 -4.28
C ALA A 161 1.40 -4.92 -4.91
N LYS A 162 2.36 -4.12 -4.46
CA LYS A 162 3.76 -4.19 -4.86
C LYS A 162 4.63 -4.07 -3.61
N PHE A 163 5.67 -4.90 -3.51
CA PHE A 163 6.68 -4.83 -2.45
C PHE A 163 8.05 -5.22 -3.01
N LYS A 164 9.14 -4.91 -2.31
CA LYS A 164 10.47 -5.16 -2.84
C LYS A 164 10.81 -6.64 -2.74
N SER A 165 11.51 -7.19 -3.72
CA SER A 165 11.98 -8.58 -3.65
C SER A 165 13.00 -8.78 -2.52
N SER A 166 13.65 -7.72 -2.05
CA SER A 166 14.56 -7.74 -0.89
C SER A 166 13.87 -7.99 0.45
N ASP A 167 12.54 -7.86 0.54
CA ASP A 167 11.78 -8.21 1.74
C ASP A 167 11.57 -9.73 1.90
N LEU A 168 11.88 -10.49 0.85
CA LEU A 168 11.80 -11.94 0.84
C LEU A 168 13.14 -12.54 1.27
N LYS A 169 13.07 -13.70 1.93
CA LYS A 169 14.28 -14.46 2.30
C LYS A 169 14.88 -15.10 1.06
N SER A 170 16.16 -15.40 1.08
CA SER A 170 16.74 -16.31 0.10
C SER A 170 16.00 -17.66 0.06
N GLY A 171 15.93 -18.26 -1.11
CA GLY A 171 15.22 -19.52 -1.35
C GLY A 171 13.73 -19.33 -1.63
N GLU A 172 12.96 -20.36 -1.31
CA GLU A 172 11.52 -20.38 -1.57
C GLU A 172 10.74 -19.52 -0.57
N ASN A 173 9.86 -18.66 -1.08
CA ASN A 173 8.94 -17.84 -0.30
C ASN A 173 7.50 -18.11 -0.76
N VAL A 174 6.67 -18.56 0.16
CA VAL A 174 5.24 -18.75 -0.07
C VAL A 174 4.48 -17.50 0.36
N ILE A 175 3.83 -16.86 -0.59
CA ILE A 175 3.03 -15.66 -0.40
C ILE A 175 1.57 -16.04 -0.27
N THR A 176 0.95 -15.56 0.81
CA THR A 176 -0.46 -15.73 1.13
C THR A 176 -1.10 -14.38 1.36
N ALA A 177 -2.38 -14.25 1.01
CA ALA A 177 -3.16 -13.04 1.24
C ALA A 177 -4.20 -13.27 2.34
N TYR A 178 -4.54 -12.22 3.07
CA TYR A 178 -5.56 -12.23 4.10
C TYR A 178 -6.43 -10.99 4.03
N LEU A 179 -7.73 -11.15 4.20
CA LEU A 179 -8.68 -10.05 4.39
C LEU A 179 -8.72 -9.67 5.87
N LEU A 180 -8.51 -8.40 6.18
CA LEU A 180 -8.69 -7.88 7.54
C LEU A 180 -10.18 -7.57 7.76
N ILE A 181 -10.76 -8.18 8.80
CA ILE A 181 -12.17 -7.98 9.17
C ILE A 181 -12.29 -6.89 10.25
N ASP A 182 -11.44 -6.99 11.26
CA ASP A 182 -11.34 -6.05 12.37
C ASP A 182 -9.91 -6.07 12.94
N GLU A 183 -9.68 -5.37 14.05
CA GLU A 183 -8.35 -5.25 14.67
C GLU A 183 -7.76 -6.58 15.19
N GLN A 184 -8.58 -7.63 15.32
CA GLN A 184 -8.21 -8.91 15.92
C GLN A 184 -8.52 -10.10 15.01
N THR A 185 -9.22 -9.91 13.91
CA THR A 185 -9.71 -11.00 13.05
C THR A 185 -9.31 -10.78 11.60
N MET A 186 -8.76 -11.83 11.01
CA MET A 186 -8.43 -11.89 9.59
C MET A 186 -8.88 -13.21 8.97
N ILE A 187 -9.29 -13.18 7.70
CA ILE A 187 -9.67 -14.37 6.94
C ILE A 187 -8.59 -14.62 5.90
N LYS A 188 -8.05 -15.83 5.86
CA LYS A 188 -7.12 -16.21 4.80
C LYS A 188 -7.85 -16.20 3.46
N LEU A 189 -7.28 -15.60 2.42
CA LEU A 189 -7.82 -15.71 1.07
C LEU A 189 -7.44 -17.05 0.44
N ASN A 190 -8.23 -17.49 -0.52
CA ASN A 190 -7.89 -18.67 -1.31
C ASN A 190 -6.66 -18.40 -2.20
N GLY A 191 -6.04 -19.47 -2.69
CA GLY A 191 -4.82 -19.36 -3.49
C GLY A 191 -3.56 -19.05 -2.68
N LYS A 192 -2.42 -19.20 -3.34
CA LYS A 192 -1.09 -18.83 -2.85
C LYS A 192 -0.17 -18.66 -4.06
N GLY A 193 0.87 -17.85 -3.92
CA GLY A 193 1.96 -17.80 -4.90
C GLY A 193 3.28 -18.19 -4.28
N THR A 194 4.22 -18.63 -5.09
CA THR A 194 5.57 -18.98 -4.66
C THR A 194 6.57 -18.18 -5.47
N ILE A 195 7.54 -17.56 -4.80
CA ILE A 195 8.66 -16.85 -5.42
C ILE A 195 9.96 -17.42 -4.89
N TYR A 196 10.91 -17.67 -5.78
CA TYR A 196 12.24 -18.14 -5.42
C TYR A 196 13.25 -17.00 -5.56
N ILE A 197 13.95 -16.67 -4.47
CA ILE A 197 15.03 -15.68 -4.45
C ILE A 197 16.36 -16.43 -4.48
N LYS A 198 17.18 -16.19 -5.50
CA LYS A 198 18.51 -16.82 -5.59
C LYS A 198 19.45 -16.22 -4.53
N ASP A 199 20.19 -17.08 -3.84
CA ASP A 199 21.26 -16.66 -2.94
C ASP A 199 22.37 -15.95 -3.73
N GLY A 200 22.79 -14.77 -3.24
CA GLY A 200 23.97 -14.06 -3.73
C GLY A 200 23.75 -13.16 -4.95
N LEU A 201 23.18 -11.98 -4.70
CA LEU A 201 23.67 -10.66 -5.14
C LEU A 201 22.71 -9.60 -4.55
N PRO A 202 23.18 -8.57 -3.84
CA PRO A 202 22.31 -7.45 -3.47
C PRO A 202 21.77 -6.82 -4.77
N PRO A 203 20.51 -6.34 -4.80
CA PRO A 203 19.90 -5.73 -5.99
C PRO A 203 20.60 -4.44 -6.46
N TYR A 204 21.70 -4.03 -5.81
CA TYR A 204 22.49 -2.85 -6.15
C TYR A 204 24.00 -3.04 -5.95
N SER A 205 24.59 -4.14 -6.39
CA SER A 205 26.03 -4.08 -6.72
C SER A 205 26.19 -3.24 -7.99
N ARG A 206 26.19 -1.90 -7.82
CA ARG A 206 26.73 -0.95 -8.79
C ARG A 206 28.09 -1.49 -9.21
N LEU A 207 28.24 -1.78 -10.50
CA LEU A 207 29.51 -1.74 -11.19
C LEU A 207 30.16 -0.38 -10.92
N LEU A 208 30.95 -0.27 -9.86
CA LEU A 208 32.08 0.65 -9.83
C LEU A 208 33.13 0.02 -10.74
N LEU A 209 32.99 0.28 -12.05
CA LEU A 209 34.11 0.12 -12.96
C LEU A 209 35.08 1.27 -12.68
N LYS A 210 36.31 0.86 -12.37
CA LYS A 210 37.51 1.71 -12.29
C LYS A 210 37.76 2.43 -13.61
#